data_AF-A0A655EJZ7-F1
#
_entry.id   AF-A0A655EJZ7-F1
#
_cell.length_a   1.000
_cell.length_b   1.000
_cell.length_c   1.000
_cell.angle_alpha   90.00
_cell.angle_beta   90.00
_cell.angle_gamma   90.00
#
_symmetry.space_group_name_H-M   'P 1'
#
loop_
_entity.id
_entity.type
_entity.pdbx_description
1 polymer ?
#
loop_
_entity_poly.entity_id
_entity_poly.type
_entity_poly.pdbx_seq_one_letter_code
_entity_poly.pdbx_strand_id
1 'polypeptide(L)'
;MCLVEPRTSTPASITLTSTAMDSAKNAAVVAKGSAMPLTVTVKDSSGNPVANVGFTLSRGDSKNRAGMVITDGDVAADAGADDLMLKELTPASASQSMTTTGIVFTGTTGSDGTATFTLNQDKSLGLKTPLTVKVTDNTTLHASLDVIFMVLTSPDTDKALFWGNMSDTTSVNGKTLHRPWLQAEMLSGVTPVFTNGVHANNEYWAMAHTVDNTKWDIAKQCGSLSKAPDNNDLLTLYHSISSLGWPTLGYPYLSKSTSSGGMYCGVDENTKSQNCAIKPAGTAGYATCVE
;
A
#
# COMPACT_ATOMS: atom_id res chain seq x y z
N MET A 1 -25.94 -56.83 0.96
CA MET A 1 -25.03 -55.70 1.27
C MET A 1 -24.42 -55.23 -0.04
N CYS A 2 -24.76 -54.04 -0.52
CA CYS A 2 -24.02 -53.43 -1.62
C CYS A 2 -22.79 -52.76 -1.02
N LEU A 3 -21.59 -53.28 -1.29
CA LEU A 3 -20.35 -52.55 -1.08
C LEU A 3 -20.31 -51.41 -2.11
N VAL A 4 -20.74 -50.23 -1.69
CA VAL A 4 -20.43 -49.01 -2.44
C VAL A 4 -18.97 -48.72 -2.13
N GLU A 5 -18.07 -49.08 -3.05
CA GLU A 5 -16.71 -48.54 -3.02
C GLU A 5 -16.82 -47.01 -2.94
N PRO A 6 -16.20 -46.37 -1.93
CA PRO A 6 -16.14 -44.92 -1.93
C PRO A 6 -15.38 -44.55 -3.20
N ARG A 7 -16.08 -43.92 -4.16
CA ARG A 7 -15.40 -43.27 -5.28
C ARG A 7 -14.59 -42.13 -4.67
N THR A 8 -13.35 -42.40 -4.29
CA THR A 8 -12.39 -41.39 -3.90
C THR A 8 -12.10 -40.57 -5.14
N SER A 9 -12.86 -39.49 -5.32
CA SER A 9 -12.60 -38.58 -6.42
C SER A 9 -11.18 -38.07 -6.26
N THR A 10 -10.35 -38.29 -7.28
CA THR A 10 -8.92 -38.01 -7.21
C THR A 10 -8.70 -36.52 -7.50
N PRO A 11 -7.98 -35.78 -6.64
CA PRO A 11 -7.62 -34.40 -6.92
C PRO A 11 -6.89 -34.29 -8.26
N ALA A 12 -7.32 -33.36 -9.11
CA ALA A 12 -6.68 -33.05 -10.38
C ALA A 12 -6.27 -31.58 -10.50
N SER A 13 -6.84 -30.69 -9.68
CA SER A 13 -6.47 -29.28 -9.62
C SER A 13 -6.72 -28.72 -8.22
N ILE A 14 -5.92 -27.72 -7.86
CA ILE A 14 -6.10 -26.88 -6.68
C ILE A 14 -6.01 -25.42 -7.12
N THR A 15 -6.86 -24.56 -6.56
CA THR A 15 -6.83 -23.11 -6.80
C THR A 15 -6.81 -22.35 -5.49
N LEU A 16 -6.18 -21.18 -5.50
CA LEU A 16 -6.23 -20.19 -4.43
C LEU A 16 -6.78 -18.89 -5.01
N THR A 17 -7.90 -18.42 -4.49
CA THR A 17 -8.60 -17.23 -4.99
C THR A 17 -8.97 -16.28 -3.85
N SER A 18 -9.21 -15.02 -4.18
CA SER A 18 -9.75 -14.02 -3.27
C SER A 18 -10.92 -13.29 -3.91
N THR A 19 -11.86 -12.77 -3.12
CA THR A 19 -12.86 -11.82 -3.62
C THR A 19 -12.33 -10.38 -3.62
N ALA A 20 -11.15 -10.13 -3.06
CA ALA A 20 -10.47 -8.83 -3.05
C ALA A 20 -9.48 -8.67 -4.23
N MET A 21 -9.71 -9.35 -5.35
CA MET A 21 -8.80 -9.30 -6.50
C MET A 21 -8.81 -7.93 -7.18
N ASP A 22 -7.62 -7.37 -7.39
CA ASP A 22 -7.35 -6.24 -8.27
C ASP A 22 -6.70 -6.79 -9.56
N SER A 23 -7.41 -6.69 -10.68
CA SER A 23 -6.95 -7.22 -11.97
C SER A 23 -5.77 -6.44 -12.54
N ALA A 24 -5.65 -5.14 -12.25
CA ALA A 24 -4.53 -4.32 -12.72
C ALA A 24 -3.23 -4.69 -12.01
N LYS A 25 -3.32 -5.11 -10.74
CA LYS A 25 -2.16 -5.56 -9.95
C LYS A 25 -1.91 -7.07 -10.03
N ASN A 26 -2.84 -7.83 -10.61
CA ASN A 26 -2.82 -9.28 -10.65
C ASN A 26 -2.58 -9.91 -9.26
N ALA A 27 -3.26 -9.35 -8.24
CA ALA A 27 -3.10 -9.70 -6.85
C ALA A 27 -4.40 -9.47 -6.08
N ALA A 28 -4.56 -10.12 -4.94
CA ALA A 28 -5.58 -9.72 -3.96
C ALA A 28 -5.08 -8.52 -3.15
N VAL A 29 -5.92 -7.51 -2.97
CA VAL A 29 -5.49 -6.20 -2.44
C VAL A 29 -6.46 -5.74 -1.37
N VAL A 30 -5.94 -5.40 -0.20
CA VAL A 30 -6.68 -4.74 0.88
C VAL A 30 -5.82 -3.69 1.57
N ALA A 31 -6.40 -2.84 2.40
CA ALA A 31 -5.63 -1.97 3.28
C ALA A 31 -5.00 -2.77 4.43
N LYS A 32 -3.83 -2.34 4.93
CA LYS A 32 -3.23 -2.81 6.17
C LYS A 32 -4.27 -2.89 7.30
N GLY A 33 -4.23 -3.96 8.08
CA GLY A 33 -5.19 -4.21 9.16
C GLY A 33 -6.57 -4.73 8.72
N SER A 34 -6.84 -4.79 7.42
CA SER A 34 -8.07 -5.41 6.90
C SER A 34 -7.92 -6.91 6.77
N ALA A 35 -9.04 -7.64 6.89
CA ALA A 35 -9.07 -9.08 6.66
C ALA A 35 -9.25 -9.37 5.16
N MET A 36 -8.26 -10.00 4.53
CA MET A 36 -8.33 -10.45 3.14
C MET A 36 -8.98 -11.83 3.06
N PRO A 37 -10.11 -11.99 2.35
CA PRO A 37 -10.75 -13.28 2.17
C PRO A 37 -9.97 -14.14 1.18
N LEU A 38 -9.70 -15.39 1.52
CA LEU A 38 -9.08 -16.38 0.64
C LEU A 38 -9.91 -17.66 0.60
N THR A 39 -9.93 -18.31 -0.56
CA THR A 39 -10.58 -19.60 -0.75
C THR A 39 -9.64 -20.54 -1.47
N VAL A 40 -9.39 -21.70 -0.85
CA VAL A 40 -8.78 -22.86 -1.49
C VAL A 40 -9.89 -23.73 -2.06
N THR A 41 -9.74 -24.22 -3.28
CA THR A 41 -10.70 -25.16 -3.90
C THR A 41 -9.95 -26.28 -4.58
N VAL A 42 -10.38 -27.51 -4.36
CA VAL A 42 -9.84 -28.69 -5.03
C VAL A 42 -10.91 -29.32 -5.91
N LYS A 43 -10.55 -29.65 -7.14
CA LYS A 43 -11.44 -30.30 -8.11
C LYS A 43 -10.80 -31.52 -8.76
N ASP A 44 -11.64 -32.46 -9.19
CA ASP A 44 -11.26 -33.60 -10.00
C ASP A 44 -11.11 -33.23 -11.48
N SER A 45 -10.74 -34.20 -12.31
CA SER A 45 -10.52 -34.00 -13.76
C SER A 45 -11.80 -33.67 -14.53
N SER A 46 -12.97 -33.90 -13.92
CA SER A 46 -14.29 -33.55 -14.48
C SER A 46 -14.77 -32.18 -13.98
N GLY A 47 -13.99 -31.50 -13.13
CA GLY A 47 -14.32 -30.19 -12.56
C GLY A 47 -15.23 -30.24 -11.33
N ASN A 48 -15.51 -31.41 -10.77
CA ASN A 48 -16.32 -31.53 -9.55
C ASN A 48 -15.47 -31.26 -8.31
N PRO A 49 -16.03 -30.63 -7.26
CA PRO A 49 -15.33 -30.43 -6.01
C PRO A 49 -14.95 -31.75 -5.34
N VAL A 50 -13.77 -31.79 -4.72
CA VAL A 50 -13.27 -32.96 -3.98
C VAL A 50 -13.12 -32.61 -2.50
N ALA A 51 -13.94 -33.26 -1.68
CA ALA A 51 -13.93 -33.09 -0.23
C ALA A 51 -12.78 -33.84 0.45
N ASN A 52 -12.44 -33.41 1.67
CA ASN A 52 -11.46 -34.05 2.55
C ASN A 52 -10.06 -34.20 1.93
N VAL A 53 -9.66 -33.25 1.07
CA VAL A 53 -8.32 -33.23 0.47
C VAL A 53 -7.39 -32.42 1.36
N GLY A 54 -6.33 -33.06 1.84
CA GLY A 54 -5.26 -32.38 2.57
C GLY A 54 -4.46 -31.45 1.67
N PHE A 55 -4.18 -30.25 2.15
CA PHE A 55 -3.32 -29.28 1.47
C PHE A 55 -2.43 -28.51 2.45
N THR A 56 -1.39 -27.90 1.90
CA THR A 56 -0.56 -26.94 2.61
C THR A 56 -0.78 -25.53 2.07
N LEU A 57 -0.59 -24.52 2.91
CA LEU A 57 -0.55 -23.10 2.55
C LEU A 57 0.70 -22.47 3.17
N SER A 58 1.54 -21.86 2.34
CA SER A 58 2.74 -21.15 2.77
C SER A 58 2.85 -19.78 2.12
N ARG A 59 3.62 -18.88 2.74
CA ARG A 59 4.00 -17.58 2.17
C ARG A 59 5.42 -17.62 1.60
N GLY A 60 5.70 -16.78 0.62
CA GLY A 60 7.07 -16.43 0.23
C GLY A 60 7.53 -15.11 0.84
N ASP A 61 8.63 -14.57 0.31
CA ASP A 61 9.20 -13.31 0.77
C ASP A 61 8.26 -12.14 0.50
N SER A 62 8.10 -11.26 1.49
CA SER A 62 7.36 -10.01 1.33
C SER A 62 8.26 -8.95 0.71
N LYS A 63 7.76 -8.28 -0.32
CA LYS A 63 8.50 -7.26 -1.06
C LYS A 63 7.79 -5.91 -1.04
N ASN A 64 8.57 -4.84 -0.94
CA ASN A 64 8.06 -3.51 -1.26
C ASN A 64 7.77 -3.40 -2.78
N ARG A 65 7.25 -2.26 -3.22
CA ARG A 65 6.88 -2.05 -4.62
C ARG A 65 8.11 -1.99 -5.54
N ALA A 66 9.25 -1.52 -5.01
CA ALA A 66 10.54 -1.55 -5.69
C ALA A 66 11.19 -2.95 -5.78
N GLY A 67 10.56 -3.99 -5.22
CA GLY A 67 11.01 -5.39 -5.31
C GLY A 67 12.05 -5.80 -4.26
N MET A 68 12.38 -4.93 -3.31
CA MET A 68 13.24 -5.27 -2.17
C MET A 68 12.47 -6.15 -1.18
N VAL A 69 13.11 -7.23 -0.73
CA VAL A 69 12.59 -8.05 0.36
C VAL A 69 12.69 -7.25 1.67
N ILE A 70 11.61 -7.23 2.43
CA ILE A 70 11.54 -6.58 3.75
C ILE A 70 11.27 -7.67 4.79
N THR A 71 12.12 -7.74 5.81
CA THR A 71 11.97 -8.64 6.96
C THR A 71 11.83 -7.86 8.26
N ASP A 72 11.24 -8.46 9.29
CA ASP A 72 11.06 -7.86 10.62
C ASP A 72 12.37 -7.29 11.24
N GLY A 73 13.54 -7.81 10.86
CA GLY A 73 14.84 -7.31 11.32
C GLY A 73 15.32 -6.02 10.64
N ASP A 74 14.72 -5.63 9.53
CA ASP A 74 15.15 -4.48 8.72
C ASP A 74 14.50 -3.15 9.16
N VAL A 75 13.51 -3.20 10.05
CA VAL A 75 12.68 -2.05 10.42
C VAL A 75 12.35 -2.04 11.92
N ALA A 76 11.88 -0.90 12.43
CA ALA A 76 11.42 -0.84 13.81
C ALA A 76 10.21 -1.77 14.03
N ALA A 77 10.13 -2.45 15.18
CA ALA A 77 9.12 -3.47 15.48
C ALA A 77 7.66 -2.99 15.47
N ASP A 78 7.45 -1.67 15.46
CA ASP A 78 6.18 -0.97 15.31
C ASP A 78 5.92 -0.47 13.87
N ALA A 79 6.97 -0.32 13.05
CA ALA A 79 6.92 0.23 11.71
C ALA A 79 6.46 -0.77 10.64
N GLY A 80 6.83 -2.05 10.72
CA GLY A 80 6.24 -3.04 9.81
C GLY A 80 6.91 -4.40 9.79
N ALA A 81 6.33 -5.33 10.53
CA ALA A 81 6.58 -6.73 10.32
C ALA A 81 6.12 -7.14 8.90
N ASP A 82 6.72 -8.19 8.37
CA ASP A 82 6.20 -8.91 7.21
C ASP A 82 5.25 -10.04 7.61
N ASP A 83 5.06 -10.23 8.92
CA ASP A 83 4.22 -11.23 9.55
C ASP A 83 2.78 -11.22 9.05
N LEU A 84 2.32 -12.37 8.58
CA LEU A 84 0.92 -12.58 8.22
C LEU A 84 0.21 -13.41 9.29
N MET A 85 -1.05 -13.10 9.56
CA MET A 85 -1.91 -13.92 10.39
C MET A 85 -2.95 -14.60 9.51
N LEU A 86 -2.82 -15.92 9.34
CA LEU A 86 -3.79 -16.74 8.63
C LEU A 86 -4.81 -17.30 9.62
N LYS A 87 -6.09 -17.18 9.32
CA LYS A 87 -7.18 -17.79 10.08
C LYS A 87 -8.09 -18.57 9.14
N GLU A 88 -8.19 -19.87 9.37
CA GLU A 88 -9.18 -20.72 8.71
C GLU A 88 -10.56 -20.46 9.32
N LEU A 89 -11.56 -20.29 8.46
CA LEU A 89 -12.96 -20.11 8.84
C LEU A 89 -13.76 -21.39 8.64
N THR A 90 -13.51 -22.09 7.53
CA THR A 90 -14.11 -23.38 7.20
C THR A 90 -13.08 -24.28 6.50
N PRO A 91 -13.16 -25.61 6.71
CA PRO A 91 -14.10 -26.34 7.57
C PRO A 91 -13.76 -26.31 9.06
N ALA A 92 -12.54 -25.92 9.43
CA ALA A 92 -12.09 -25.81 10.82
C ALA A 92 -11.85 -24.35 11.22
N SER A 93 -11.69 -24.12 12.53
CA SER A 93 -11.32 -22.82 13.08
C SER A 93 -9.90 -22.90 13.64
N ALA A 94 -8.93 -22.72 12.76
CA ALA A 94 -7.51 -22.71 13.09
C ALA A 94 -6.90 -21.33 12.82
N SER A 95 -5.78 -21.01 13.46
CA SER A 95 -5.04 -19.79 13.19
C SER A 95 -3.54 -20.07 13.25
N GLN A 96 -2.79 -19.40 12.38
CA GLN A 96 -1.36 -19.58 12.24
C GLN A 96 -0.70 -18.23 11.99
N SER A 97 0.26 -17.89 12.87
CA SER A 97 1.19 -16.80 12.60
C SER A 97 2.23 -17.27 11.58
N MET A 98 2.37 -16.54 10.48
CA MET A 98 3.29 -16.82 9.37
C MET A 98 4.36 -15.73 9.32
N THR A 99 5.26 -15.77 10.29
CA THR A 99 6.35 -14.80 10.47
C THR A 99 7.55 -15.03 9.54
N THR A 100 7.68 -16.23 8.97
CA THR A 100 8.77 -16.55 8.02
C THR A 100 8.26 -17.41 6.87
N THR A 101 9.07 -17.52 5.81
CA THR A 101 8.80 -18.40 4.67
C THR A 101 8.87 -19.90 5.00
N GLY A 102 9.43 -20.26 6.16
CA GLY A 102 9.51 -21.64 6.63
C GLY A 102 8.21 -22.15 7.30
N ILE A 103 7.25 -21.27 7.57
CA ILE A 103 6.00 -21.65 8.23
C ILE A 103 5.00 -22.14 7.19
N VAL A 104 4.47 -23.34 7.44
CA VAL A 104 3.51 -24.02 6.58
C VAL A 104 2.27 -24.35 7.39
N PHE A 105 1.12 -23.83 6.94
CA PHE A 105 -0.18 -24.23 7.44
C PHE A 105 -0.63 -25.53 6.74
N THR A 106 -1.24 -26.45 7.48
CA THR A 106 -1.85 -27.67 6.93
C THR A 106 -3.35 -27.63 7.15
N GLY A 107 -4.13 -27.74 6.07
CA GLY A 107 -5.58 -27.72 6.09
C GLY A 107 -6.19 -28.90 5.36
N THR A 108 -7.52 -28.97 5.33
CA THR A 108 -8.27 -29.99 4.59
C THR A 108 -9.53 -29.36 4.01
N THR A 109 -9.87 -29.70 2.76
CA THR A 109 -11.11 -29.18 2.16
C THR A 109 -12.35 -29.76 2.84
N GLY A 110 -13.39 -28.93 3.00
CA GLY A 110 -14.69 -29.32 3.50
C GLY A 110 -15.50 -30.16 2.49
N SER A 111 -16.75 -30.43 2.82
CA SER A 111 -17.66 -31.26 2.00
C SER A 111 -17.95 -30.69 0.61
N ASP A 112 -17.80 -29.38 0.42
CA ASP A 112 -17.96 -28.68 -0.86
C ASP A 112 -16.64 -28.57 -1.65
N GLY A 113 -15.58 -29.23 -1.20
CA GLY A 113 -14.26 -29.19 -1.81
C GLY A 113 -13.51 -27.88 -1.62
N THR A 114 -13.93 -27.05 -0.66
CA THR A 114 -13.28 -25.76 -0.36
C THR A 114 -12.79 -25.65 1.08
N ALA A 115 -11.83 -24.75 1.31
CA ALA A 115 -11.48 -24.24 2.62
C ALA A 115 -11.35 -22.71 2.52
N THR A 116 -11.91 -21.99 3.49
CA THR A 116 -11.95 -20.52 3.47
C THR A 116 -11.14 -19.93 4.60
N PHE A 117 -10.53 -18.78 4.33
CA PHE A 117 -9.62 -18.12 5.24
C PHE A 117 -9.81 -16.61 5.26
N THR A 118 -9.37 -15.99 6.34
CA THR A 118 -8.97 -14.60 6.38
C THR A 118 -7.47 -14.50 6.59
N LEU A 119 -6.83 -13.63 5.83
CA LEU A 119 -5.43 -13.27 5.99
C LEU A 119 -5.32 -11.81 6.42
N ASN A 120 -4.54 -11.55 7.46
CA ASN A 120 -4.33 -10.20 7.99
C ASN A 120 -2.83 -9.86 8.00
N GLN A 121 -2.54 -8.58 7.77
CA GLN A 121 -1.24 -7.97 8.02
C GLN A 121 -1.46 -6.65 8.74
N ASP A 122 -1.46 -6.70 10.08
CA ASP A 122 -1.82 -5.55 10.93
C ASP A 122 -0.66 -4.58 11.11
N LYS A 123 0.57 -5.08 11.03
CA LYS A 123 1.81 -4.30 10.95
C LYS A 123 2.39 -4.53 9.57
N SER A 124 2.49 -3.47 8.77
CA SER A 124 3.01 -3.51 7.40
C SER A 124 3.49 -2.13 7.00
N LEU A 125 4.47 -2.11 6.10
CA LEU A 125 4.93 -0.93 5.38
C LEU A 125 4.32 -0.78 3.99
N GLY A 126 3.46 -1.71 3.57
CA GLY A 126 2.96 -1.73 2.19
C GLY A 126 3.69 -2.77 1.37
N LEU A 127 3.31 -4.05 1.55
CA LEU A 127 4.06 -5.19 1.04
C LEU A 127 3.22 -6.08 0.15
N LYS A 128 3.90 -6.71 -0.82
CA LYS A 128 3.36 -7.80 -1.64
C LYS A 128 3.99 -9.11 -1.21
N THR A 129 3.17 -10.12 -0.96
CA THR A 129 3.61 -11.45 -0.53
C THR A 129 2.96 -12.52 -1.42
N PRO A 130 3.74 -13.41 -2.05
CA PRO A 130 3.17 -14.55 -2.76
C PRO A 130 2.70 -15.60 -1.75
N LEU A 131 1.50 -16.13 -1.93
CA LEU A 131 1.00 -17.31 -1.23
C LEU A 131 1.02 -18.50 -2.18
N THR A 132 1.28 -19.69 -1.65
CA THR A 132 1.26 -20.93 -2.41
C THR A 132 0.48 -21.99 -1.65
N VAL A 133 -0.40 -22.69 -2.38
CA VAL A 133 -1.09 -23.89 -1.88
C VAL A 133 -0.66 -25.11 -2.67
N LYS A 134 -0.55 -26.25 -1.98
CA LYS A 134 -0.18 -27.55 -2.59
C LYS A 134 -1.03 -28.66 -2.00
N VAL A 135 -1.46 -29.61 -2.82
CA VAL A 135 -2.08 -30.84 -2.30
C VAL A 135 -1.01 -31.67 -1.59
N THR A 136 -1.29 -32.15 -0.38
CA THR A 136 -0.30 -32.84 0.48
C THR A 136 0.26 -34.09 -0.18
N ASP A 137 -0.62 -34.92 -0.74
CA ASP A 137 -0.23 -36.22 -1.33
C ASP A 137 0.19 -36.11 -2.80
N ASN A 138 0.08 -34.92 -3.40
CA ASN A 138 0.50 -34.66 -4.78
C ASN A 138 0.91 -33.19 -4.97
N THR A 139 2.16 -32.88 -4.65
CA THR A 139 2.69 -31.51 -4.70
C THR A 139 2.82 -30.94 -6.12
N THR A 140 2.64 -31.76 -7.16
CA THR A 140 2.54 -31.24 -8.54
C THR A 140 1.27 -30.40 -8.73
N LEU A 141 0.22 -30.66 -7.95
CA LEU A 141 -0.98 -29.84 -7.88
C LEU A 141 -0.73 -28.68 -6.92
N HIS A 142 -0.54 -27.49 -7.50
CA HIS A 142 -0.28 -26.28 -6.75
C HIS A 142 -0.91 -25.07 -7.44
N ALA A 143 -1.13 -24.02 -6.67
CA ALA A 143 -1.52 -22.71 -7.16
C ALA A 143 -0.87 -21.63 -6.30
N SER A 144 -0.72 -20.44 -6.87
CA SER A 144 -0.18 -19.27 -6.19
C SER A 144 -1.05 -18.05 -6.41
N LEU A 145 -1.04 -17.16 -5.41
CA LEU A 145 -1.74 -15.89 -5.43
C LEU A 145 -0.87 -14.85 -4.75
N ASP A 146 -0.59 -13.74 -5.43
CA ASP A 146 0.02 -12.58 -4.80
C ASP A 146 -1.04 -11.84 -3.95
N VAL A 147 -0.65 -11.45 -2.74
CA VAL A 147 -1.48 -10.62 -1.85
C VAL A 147 -0.75 -9.33 -1.51
N ILE A 148 -1.48 -8.22 -1.43
CA ILE A 148 -0.95 -6.89 -1.14
C ILE A 148 -1.76 -6.26 0.00
N PHE A 149 -1.05 -5.80 1.03
CA PHE A 149 -1.62 -4.97 2.10
C PHE A 149 -1.09 -3.55 1.92
N MET A 150 -1.94 -2.65 1.45
CA MET A 150 -1.58 -1.26 1.17
C MET A 150 -1.52 -0.40 2.43
N VAL A 151 -0.58 0.55 2.47
CA VAL A 151 -0.50 1.56 3.53
C VAL A 151 -0.97 2.94 3.07
N LEU A 152 -1.61 3.66 4.00
CA LEU A 152 -2.15 5.00 3.76
C LEU A 152 -1.07 6.03 3.39
N THR A 153 0.16 5.83 3.85
CA THR A 153 1.25 6.80 3.73
C THR A 153 2.11 6.65 2.47
N SER A 154 1.75 5.75 1.56
CA SER A 154 2.38 5.60 0.24
C SER A 154 1.33 5.78 -0.87
N PRO A 155 1.65 6.49 -1.97
CA PRO A 155 0.73 6.65 -3.09
C PRO A 155 0.62 5.40 -3.97
N ASP A 156 -0.54 5.20 -4.59
CA ASP A 156 -0.72 4.08 -5.54
C ASP A 156 -0.19 4.42 -6.94
N THR A 157 1.12 4.65 -7.04
CA THR A 157 1.85 4.85 -8.30
C THR A 157 2.99 3.85 -8.43
N ASP A 158 3.30 3.45 -9.66
CA ASP A 158 4.48 2.64 -10.00
C ASP A 158 5.82 3.28 -9.61
N LYS A 159 5.82 4.58 -9.30
CA LYS A 159 6.98 5.34 -8.82
C LYS A 159 7.18 5.29 -7.29
N ALA A 160 6.20 4.77 -6.54
CA ALA A 160 6.30 4.62 -5.09
C ALA A 160 7.24 3.47 -4.73
N LEU A 161 7.93 3.59 -3.59
CA LEU A 161 8.78 2.52 -3.07
C LEU A 161 7.96 1.41 -2.41
N PHE A 162 6.82 1.75 -1.81
CA PHE A 162 5.94 0.81 -1.12
C PHE A 162 4.54 0.76 -1.73
N TRP A 163 3.81 -0.32 -1.43
CA TRP A 163 2.43 -0.48 -1.88
C TRP A 163 1.50 0.33 -0.98
N GLY A 164 0.81 1.30 -1.54
CA GLY A 164 -0.05 2.15 -0.74
C GLY A 164 -1.35 2.55 -1.42
N ASN A 165 -2.18 3.22 -0.63
CA ASN A 165 -3.51 3.70 -0.98
C ASN A 165 -3.72 5.14 -0.51
N MET A 166 -2.65 5.94 -0.45
CA MET A 166 -2.74 7.38 -0.18
C MET A 166 -3.73 8.03 -1.14
N SER A 167 -4.64 8.85 -0.61
CA SER A 167 -5.55 9.60 -1.45
C SER A 167 -4.76 10.61 -2.29
N ASP A 168 -4.92 10.58 -3.61
CA ASP A 168 -4.27 11.54 -4.50
C ASP A 168 -4.81 12.97 -4.31
N THR A 169 -6.07 13.09 -3.86
CA THR A 169 -6.75 14.38 -3.73
C THR A 169 -7.55 14.51 -2.44
N THR A 170 -7.86 15.74 -2.05
CA THR A 170 -8.82 16.07 -1.00
C THR A 170 -9.57 17.36 -1.33
N SER A 171 -10.78 17.54 -0.80
CA SER A 171 -11.55 18.77 -0.95
C SER A 171 -11.34 19.67 0.26
N VAL A 172 -10.89 20.91 0.02
CA VAL A 172 -10.65 21.92 1.05
C VAL A 172 -11.23 23.23 0.57
N ASN A 173 -12.12 23.85 1.36
CA ASN A 173 -12.78 25.12 1.01
C ASN A 173 -13.41 25.13 -0.41
N GLY A 174 -13.95 23.99 -0.86
CA GLY A 174 -14.54 23.84 -2.20
C GLY A 174 -13.53 23.73 -3.35
N LYS A 175 -12.23 23.60 -3.06
CA LYS A 175 -11.13 23.38 -4.01
C LYS A 175 -10.63 21.94 -3.91
N THR A 176 -10.15 21.38 -5.02
CA THR A 176 -9.50 20.07 -5.03
C THR A 176 -8.00 20.27 -4.89
N LEU A 177 -7.41 19.76 -3.81
CA LEU A 177 -5.97 19.78 -3.58
C LEU A 177 -5.39 18.41 -3.90
N HIS A 178 -4.21 18.38 -4.52
CA HIS A 178 -3.46 17.16 -4.81
C HIS A 178 -2.37 16.90 -3.79
N ARG A 179 -2.07 15.63 -3.51
CA ARG A 179 -0.93 15.27 -2.66
C ARG A 179 0.39 15.85 -3.23
N PRO A 180 1.41 16.03 -2.39
CA PRO A 180 2.75 16.32 -2.88
C PRO A 180 3.25 15.23 -3.84
N TRP A 181 4.19 15.61 -4.69
CA TRP A 181 4.81 14.67 -5.62
C TRP A 181 5.94 13.90 -4.94
N LEU A 182 6.10 12.64 -5.33
CA LEU A 182 7.33 11.90 -5.09
C LEU A 182 8.47 12.52 -5.90
N GLN A 183 9.69 12.36 -5.42
CA GLN A 183 10.90 12.76 -6.13
C GLN A 183 10.98 12.09 -7.52
N ALA A 184 10.56 10.83 -7.61
CA ALA A 184 10.51 10.06 -8.86
C ALA A 184 9.40 10.51 -9.83
N GLU A 185 8.44 11.33 -9.37
CA GLU A 185 7.38 11.89 -10.21
C GLU A 185 7.79 13.16 -10.95
N MET A 186 8.90 13.78 -10.53
CA MET A 186 9.39 15.01 -11.15
C MET A 186 9.65 14.85 -12.65
N LEU A 187 9.42 15.94 -13.38
CA LEU A 187 9.64 15.99 -14.81
C LEU A 187 11.14 15.86 -15.14
N SER A 188 11.46 15.31 -16.31
CA SER A 188 12.85 15.29 -16.79
C SER A 188 13.37 16.70 -17.09
N GLY A 189 14.65 16.97 -16.83
CA GLY A 189 15.30 18.23 -17.21
C GLY A 189 15.08 19.41 -16.26
N VAL A 190 14.43 19.19 -15.11
CA VAL A 190 14.34 20.18 -14.03
C VAL A 190 15.33 19.88 -12.91
N THR A 191 15.85 20.94 -12.28
CA THR A 191 16.75 20.81 -11.13
C THR A 191 15.93 20.72 -9.84
N PRO A 192 16.01 19.64 -9.04
CA PRO A 192 15.27 19.55 -7.78
C PRO A 192 15.82 20.50 -6.71
N VAL A 193 14.97 20.86 -5.74
CA VAL A 193 15.41 21.62 -4.56
C VAL A 193 16.41 20.81 -3.74
N PHE A 194 16.10 19.52 -3.53
CA PHE A 194 16.99 18.52 -2.94
C PHE A 194 17.18 17.35 -3.90
N THR A 195 18.42 16.94 -4.16
CA THR A 195 18.74 15.89 -5.14
C THR A 195 17.98 14.58 -4.91
N ASN A 196 17.80 14.18 -3.64
CA ASN A 196 17.14 12.92 -3.27
C ASN A 196 15.74 13.15 -2.68
N GLY A 197 15.20 14.37 -2.73
CA GLY A 197 13.97 14.71 -2.02
C GLY A 197 14.11 14.63 -0.49
N VAL A 198 12.97 14.62 0.21
CA VAL A 198 12.88 14.42 1.66
C VAL A 198 12.31 13.04 1.94
N HIS A 199 13.00 12.27 2.75
CA HIS A 199 12.54 10.96 3.18
C HIS A 199 11.51 11.09 4.30
N ALA A 200 10.26 10.72 4.03
CA ALA A 200 9.19 10.68 5.01
C ALA A 200 8.24 9.52 4.69
N ASN A 201 7.83 8.79 5.74
CA ASN A 201 6.96 7.61 5.64
C ASN A 201 7.44 6.55 4.64
N ASN A 202 8.76 6.35 4.53
CA ASN A 202 9.42 5.39 3.62
C ASN A 202 9.33 5.74 2.12
N GLU A 203 8.92 6.96 1.81
CA GLU A 203 8.92 7.51 0.45
C GLU A 203 9.85 8.72 0.37
N TYR A 204 10.32 9.04 -0.84
CA TYR A 204 11.08 10.25 -1.11
C TYR A 204 10.19 11.29 -1.79
N TRP A 205 9.92 12.40 -1.10
CA TRP A 205 9.03 13.45 -1.56
C TRP A 205 9.81 14.60 -2.21
N ALA A 206 9.28 15.09 -3.32
CA ALA A 206 9.81 16.26 -4.01
C ALA A 206 9.55 17.52 -3.18
N MET A 207 10.57 18.35 -3.05
CA MET A 207 10.47 19.65 -2.41
C MET A 207 10.49 20.76 -3.45
N ALA A 208 9.70 21.78 -3.21
CA ALA A 208 9.57 22.94 -4.08
C ALA A 208 10.00 24.23 -3.36
N HIS A 209 10.31 25.23 -4.16
CA HIS A 209 10.31 26.63 -3.77
C HIS A 209 8.97 27.28 -4.18
N THR A 210 8.60 28.43 -3.60
CA THR A 210 7.36 29.11 -4.05
C THR A 210 7.57 29.75 -5.42
N VAL A 211 8.73 30.39 -5.64
CA VAL A 211 9.13 30.97 -6.93
C VAL A 211 10.64 30.83 -7.11
N ASP A 212 11.07 30.01 -8.08
CA ASP A 212 12.49 29.80 -8.39
C ASP A 212 12.66 29.48 -9.88
N ASN A 213 13.43 30.28 -10.62
CA ASN A 213 13.65 30.07 -12.05
C ASN A 213 14.72 29.00 -12.36
N THR A 214 15.54 28.62 -11.39
CA THR A 214 16.65 27.66 -11.55
C THR A 214 16.32 26.26 -11.04
N LYS A 215 15.41 26.15 -10.05
CA LYS A 215 15.03 24.89 -9.40
C LYS A 215 13.54 24.61 -9.49
N TRP A 216 13.14 23.44 -8.98
CA TRP A 216 11.75 23.05 -8.85
C TRP A 216 10.97 24.03 -7.98
N ASP A 217 9.86 24.52 -8.50
CA ASP A 217 8.98 25.46 -7.83
C ASP A 217 7.51 25.14 -8.14
N ILE A 218 6.60 25.84 -7.47
CA ILE A 218 5.15 25.65 -7.63
C ILE A 218 4.72 25.80 -9.09
N ALA A 219 5.28 26.76 -9.82
CA ALA A 219 4.90 26.97 -11.21
C ALA A 219 5.26 25.77 -12.10
N LYS A 220 6.41 25.13 -11.88
CA LYS A 220 6.79 23.90 -12.62
C LYS A 220 5.94 22.69 -12.25
N GLN A 221 5.52 22.55 -10.99
CA GLN A 221 4.68 21.43 -10.55
C GLN A 221 3.21 21.61 -10.92
N CYS A 222 2.65 22.78 -10.65
CA CYS A 222 1.22 23.06 -10.77
C CYS A 222 0.84 23.78 -12.07
N GLY A 223 1.82 24.15 -12.90
CA GLY A 223 1.64 24.94 -14.12
C GLY A 223 1.60 26.46 -13.88
N SER A 224 1.25 26.91 -12.68
CA SER A 224 1.37 28.32 -12.27
C SER A 224 1.33 28.47 -10.74
N LEU A 225 1.85 29.59 -10.23
CA LEU A 225 1.72 29.93 -8.81
C LEU A 225 0.25 30.15 -8.39
N SER A 226 -0.62 30.59 -9.31
CA SER A 226 -2.05 30.81 -9.00
C SER A 226 -2.78 29.51 -8.66
N LYS A 227 -2.25 28.36 -9.11
CA LYS A 227 -2.72 27.01 -8.81
C LYS A 227 -2.11 26.41 -7.54
N ALA A 228 -1.47 27.20 -6.69
CA ALA A 228 -1.22 26.79 -5.31
C ALA A 228 -2.39 27.18 -4.39
N PRO A 229 -2.58 26.47 -3.27
CA PRO A 229 -3.51 26.87 -2.22
C PRO A 229 -3.10 28.23 -1.63
N ASP A 230 -4.08 28.95 -1.11
CA ASP A 230 -3.79 30.04 -0.18
C ASP A 230 -3.58 29.48 1.24
N ASN A 231 -3.09 30.34 2.13
CA ASN A 231 -2.78 29.93 3.50
C ASN A 231 -4.04 29.50 4.29
N ASN A 232 -5.23 29.99 3.95
CA ASN A 232 -6.48 29.58 4.61
C ASN A 232 -6.91 28.17 4.18
N ASP A 233 -6.67 27.81 2.92
CA ASP A 233 -6.81 26.44 2.45
C ASP A 233 -5.92 25.50 3.28
N LEU A 234 -4.63 25.83 3.43
CA LEU A 234 -3.70 25.00 4.20
C LEU A 234 -4.09 24.88 5.69
N LEU A 235 -4.46 25.99 6.34
CA LEU A 235 -4.97 25.93 7.72
C LEU A 235 -6.23 25.05 7.88
N THR A 236 -6.98 24.85 6.80
CA THR A 236 -8.14 23.96 6.75
C THR A 236 -7.71 22.52 6.46
N LEU A 237 -6.76 22.32 5.53
CA LEU A 237 -6.15 21.02 5.19
C LEU A 237 -5.61 20.30 6.42
N TYR A 238 -5.01 21.03 7.37
CA TYR A 238 -4.54 20.51 8.66
C TYR A 238 -5.54 19.57 9.34
N HIS A 239 -6.84 19.87 9.25
CA HIS A 239 -7.88 19.10 9.93
C HIS A 239 -8.13 17.72 9.30
N SER A 240 -7.73 17.49 8.05
CA SER A 240 -7.91 16.22 7.35
C SER A 240 -6.60 15.55 6.96
N ILE A 241 -5.47 16.24 6.95
CA ILE A 241 -4.22 15.73 6.37
C ILE A 241 -3.73 14.42 6.99
N SER A 242 -3.94 14.21 8.29
CA SER A 242 -3.54 12.99 8.99
C SER A 242 -4.30 11.75 8.49
N SER A 243 -5.55 11.90 8.04
CA SER A 243 -6.32 10.79 7.46
C SER A 243 -6.04 10.58 5.97
N LEU A 244 -5.33 11.50 5.32
CA LEU A 244 -4.93 11.36 3.91
C LEU A 244 -3.63 10.58 3.75
N GLY A 245 -2.79 10.51 4.78
CA GLY A 245 -1.45 9.91 4.73
C GLY A 245 -0.37 10.78 4.11
N TRP A 246 -0.71 12.02 3.73
CA TRP A 246 0.22 12.96 3.12
C TRP A 246 1.40 13.29 4.05
N PRO A 247 2.60 13.56 3.52
CA PRO A 247 3.78 13.81 4.34
C PRO A 247 3.66 15.13 5.10
N THR A 248 3.95 15.15 6.40
CA THR A 248 3.94 16.38 7.23
C THR A 248 5.27 16.65 7.95
N LEU A 249 6.26 15.78 7.76
CA LEU A 249 7.48 15.82 8.56
C LEU A 249 8.46 16.91 8.05
N GLY A 250 8.86 17.79 8.97
CA GLY A 250 10.05 18.65 8.87
C GLY A 250 9.94 19.89 7.99
N TYR A 251 8.90 20.03 7.16
CA TYR A 251 8.77 21.13 6.19
C TYR A 251 7.31 21.61 6.07
N PRO A 252 7.09 22.92 5.82
CA PRO A 252 5.76 23.45 5.63
C PRO A 252 5.19 23.08 4.26
N TYR A 253 3.87 23.07 4.15
CA TYR A 253 3.17 23.18 2.87
C TYR A 253 3.21 24.63 2.41
N LEU A 254 3.58 24.83 1.15
CA LEU A 254 3.75 26.15 0.56
C LEU A 254 2.42 26.71 0.07
N SER A 255 2.20 28.01 0.29
CA SER A 255 1.03 28.72 -0.23
C SER A 255 1.41 29.82 -1.21
N LYS A 256 0.45 30.28 -2.00
CA LYS A 256 0.58 31.50 -2.81
C LYS A 256 0.38 32.80 -2.02
N SER A 257 0.02 32.71 -0.73
CA SER A 257 -0.23 33.90 0.09
C SER A 257 1.07 34.65 0.35
N THR A 258 1.10 35.94 0.00
CA THR A 258 2.25 36.82 0.20
C THR A 258 2.25 37.44 1.59
N SER A 259 3.42 37.72 2.12
CA SER A 259 3.66 38.49 3.34
C SER A 259 4.61 39.67 3.08
N SER A 260 4.97 40.42 4.12
CA SER A 260 5.82 41.60 3.98
C SER A 260 7.23 41.25 3.46
N GLY A 261 7.86 42.20 2.76
CA GLY A 261 9.22 42.03 2.26
C GLY A 261 9.36 41.09 1.06
N GLY A 262 8.28 40.81 0.32
CA GLY A 262 8.31 39.91 -0.84
C GLY A 262 8.40 38.42 -0.47
N MET A 263 8.05 38.11 0.78
CA MET A 263 8.04 36.75 1.32
C MET A 263 6.66 36.10 1.08
N TYR A 264 6.59 34.79 1.32
CA TYR A 264 5.35 34.01 1.25
C TYR A 264 5.02 33.40 2.60
N CYS A 265 3.81 32.84 2.69
CA CYS A 265 3.37 32.02 3.81
C CYS A 265 3.32 30.54 3.45
N GLY A 266 3.42 29.71 4.48
CA GLY A 266 3.17 28.28 4.44
C GLY A 266 2.72 27.79 5.81
N VAL A 267 2.23 26.56 5.87
CA VAL A 267 1.71 25.96 7.10
C VAL A 267 2.46 24.67 7.39
N ASP A 268 2.96 24.54 8.61
CA ASP A 268 3.40 23.25 9.14
C ASP A 268 2.15 22.42 9.47
N GLU A 269 1.83 21.48 8.59
CA GLU A 269 0.64 20.63 8.70
C GLU A 269 0.74 19.56 9.81
N ASN A 270 1.88 19.46 10.51
CA ASN A 270 1.98 18.66 11.72
C ASN A 270 1.56 19.43 12.98
N THR A 271 1.72 20.77 12.98
CA THR A 271 1.48 21.61 14.17
C THR A 271 0.43 22.71 13.97
N LYS A 272 -0.10 22.85 12.75
CA LYS A 272 -0.93 23.98 12.29
C LYS A 272 -0.20 25.33 12.35
N SER A 273 1.11 25.34 12.51
CA SER A 273 1.86 26.59 12.68
C SER A 273 2.06 27.28 11.33
N GLN A 274 1.61 28.54 11.25
CA GLN A 274 1.83 29.37 10.07
C GLN A 274 3.23 30.00 10.10
N ASN A 275 3.94 29.89 8.99
CA ASN A 275 5.22 30.55 8.75
C ASN A 275 5.09 31.52 7.57
N CYS A 276 5.16 32.82 7.82
CA CYS A 276 5.12 33.87 6.79
C CYS A 276 6.50 34.45 6.43
N ALA A 277 7.57 33.72 6.74
CA ALA A 277 8.94 34.05 6.37
C ALA A 277 9.48 33.06 5.31
N ILE A 278 8.61 32.57 4.41
CA ILE A 278 9.02 31.69 3.30
C ILE A 278 9.73 32.53 2.24
N LYS A 279 11.03 32.28 2.05
CA LYS A 279 11.83 32.95 1.01
C LYS A 279 11.51 32.34 -0.35
N PRO A 280 11.22 33.15 -1.39
CA PRO A 280 10.74 32.65 -2.67
C PRO A 280 11.54 31.51 -3.28
N ALA A 281 12.87 31.66 -3.34
CA ALA A 281 13.84 30.69 -3.86
C ALA A 281 14.82 30.20 -2.77
N GLY A 282 14.43 30.27 -1.49
CA GLY A 282 15.33 29.99 -0.37
C GLY A 282 14.75 29.14 0.74
N THR A 283 13.44 28.90 0.73
CA THR A 283 12.77 28.03 1.71
C THR A 283 12.08 26.89 0.98
N ALA A 284 12.52 25.67 1.25
CA ALA A 284 11.91 24.45 0.72
C ALA A 284 10.61 24.13 1.46
N GLY A 285 9.63 23.59 0.75
CA GLY A 285 8.40 23.07 1.32
C GLY A 285 7.68 22.09 0.39
N TYR A 286 6.66 21.42 0.92
CA TYR A 286 5.79 20.57 0.13
C TYR A 286 4.92 21.44 -0.78
N ALA A 287 4.83 21.09 -2.05
CA ALA A 287 3.89 21.71 -2.98
C ALA A 287 2.67 20.83 -3.17
N THR A 288 1.49 21.43 -2.98
CA THR A 288 0.19 20.86 -3.35
C THR A 288 -0.42 21.77 -4.41
N CYS A 289 -1.05 21.17 -5.42
CA CYS A 289 -1.68 21.90 -6.50
C CYS A 289 -3.20 21.94 -6.29
N VAL A 290 -3.81 23.02 -6.76
CA VAL A 290 -5.25 23.26 -6.74
C VAL A 290 -5.81 23.14 -8.16
N GLU A 291 -6.89 22.38 -8.28
CA GLU A 291 -7.81 22.38 -9.43
C GLU A 291 -9.06 23.21 -9.16
#